data_AF-A0A4Q7JFU7-F1
#
_entry.id   AF-A0A4Q7JFU7-F1
#
_cell.length_a   1.000
_cell.length_b   1.000
_cell.length_c   1.000
_cell.angle_alpha   90.00
_cell.angle_beta   90.00
_cell.angle_gamma   90.00
#
_symmetry.space_group_name_H-M   'P 1'
#
loop_
_entity.id
_entity.type
_entity.pdbx_description
1 polymer ?
#
loop_
_entity_poly.entity_id
_entity_poly.type
_entity_poly.pdbx_seq_one_letter_code
_entity_poly.pdbx_strand_id
1 'polypeptide(L)'
;MSRLAGLYDRVTGTALGAYQTAAVRIGVAGTWLAYLIREWPNRHELFGPDGPFSWELAQRATARSGAFSVLLWSDGAVWFEACYLFAIAASVALLLGWRTRTAAILFLIGVLSLQNRNSLVNNGGDNILHLVAIYLTFTRCGQVWSLDARRGRDGAAGYPLWGATGAGLLAATVTGHLTAGWAVAFWGAWLVQALWWASRRRQRERAVLDAIANLTHNAALLVIMAQICLLYLTAGLLKTQGTRWADGTAVYFSLRIDDFAVLPAVSELLSAHAVVVLVLTYATMAVQLAFPFSLVNRRVKNVLLVCLIAEHLGIALLLGLPFFSLAVIAVDLVFAPTSVLRRAGETVARVARLPLRSGIRSSPDAGPVP
;
A
#
# COMPACT_ATOMS: atom_id res chain seq x y z
N MET A 1 -7.63 -28.99 23.42
CA MET A 1 -8.35 -29.13 22.13
C MET A 1 -9.29 -27.94 21.85
N SER A 2 -10.06 -27.42 22.81
CA SER A 2 -10.98 -26.28 22.61
C SER A 2 -10.34 -24.96 22.14
N ARG A 3 -9.13 -24.62 22.63
CA ARG A 3 -8.40 -23.40 22.20
C ARG A 3 -7.92 -23.47 20.74
N LEU A 4 -7.52 -24.65 20.27
CA LEU A 4 -7.08 -24.86 18.88
C LEU A 4 -8.26 -24.80 17.91
N ALA A 5 -9.40 -25.39 18.29
CA ALA A 5 -10.64 -25.28 17.52
C ALA A 5 -11.11 -23.82 17.40
N GLY A 6 -11.13 -23.07 18.51
CA GLY A 6 -11.51 -21.65 18.48
C GLY A 6 -10.54 -20.75 17.70
N LEU A 7 -9.25 -21.11 17.63
CA LEU A 7 -8.28 -20.41 16.78
C LEU A 7 -8.51 -20.73 15.31
N TYR A 8 -8.74 -22.00 14.98
CA TYR A 8 -9.06 -22.45 13.63
C TYR A 8 -10.31 -21.74 13.10
N ASP A 9 -11.41 -21.71 13.86
CA ASP A 9 -12.65 -21.04 13.47
C ASP A 9 -12.46 -19.54 13.28
N ARG A 10 -11.64 -18.90 14.12
CA ARG A 10 -11.36 -17.47 14.00
C ARG A 10 -10.56 -17.14 12.73
N VAL A 11 -9.50 -17.91 12.45
CA VAL A 11 -8.57 -17.65 11.34
C VAL A 11 -9.20 -18.02 9.99
N THR A 12 -10.06 -19.03 9.95
CA THR A 12 -10.78 -19.44 8.72
C THR A 12 -12.09 -18.67 8.54
N GLY A 13 -12.79 -18.33 9.62
CA GLY A 13 -14.10 -17.67 9.58
C GLY A 13 -14.04 -16.16 9.45
N THR A 14 -12.92 -15.51 9.81
CA THR A 14 -12.83 -14.04 9.82
C THR A 14 -11.56 -13.50 9.17
N ALA A 15 -11.74 -12.36 8.50
CA ALA A 15 -10.66 -11.52 8.01
C ALA A 15 -10.21 -10.59 9.15
N LEU A 16 -8.98 -10.72 9.60
CA LEU A 16 -8.44 -9.96 10.73
C LEU A 16 -8.02 -8.56 10.29
N GLY A 17 -8.06 -7.58 11.20
CA GLY A 17 -7.53 -6.24 10.91
C GLY A 17 -8.27 -5.49 9.79
N ALA A 18 -9.60 -5.60 9.74
CA ALA A 18 -10.41 -4.94 8.70
C ALA A 18 -10.19 -3.42 8.64
N TYR A 19 -10.09 -2.75 9.79
CA TYR A 19 -9.83 -1.31 9.87
C TYR A 19 -8.39 -0.96 9.48
N GLN A 20 -7.43 -1.77 9.92
CA GLN A 20 -6.01 -1.63 9.60
C GLN A 20 -5.79 -1.74 8.09
N THR A 21 -6.30 -2.78 7.45
CA THR A 21 -6.14 -2.98 6.00
C THR A 21 -6.91 -1.94 5.19
N ALA A 22 -8.05 -1.44 5.66
CA ALA A 22 -8.72 -0.30 5.04
C ALA A 22 -7.91 1.00 5.16
N ALA A 23 -7.28 1.25 6.31
CA ALA A 23 -6.41 2.41 6.51
C ALA A 23 -5.17 2.35 5.60
N VAL A 24 -4.51 1.20 5.52
CA VAL A 24 -3.39 0.97 4.60
C VAL A 24 -3.82 1.19 3.15
N ARG A 25 -4.97 0.64 2.73
CA ARG A 25 -5.50 0.84 1.37
C ARG A 25 -5.71 2.32 1.06
N ILE A 26 -6.38 3.05 1.96
CA ILE A 26 -6.67 4.48 1.77
C ILE A 26 -5.37 5.29 1.73
N GLY A 27 -4.45 5.04 2.66
CA GLY A 27 -3.17 5.73 2.73
C GLY A 27 -2.32 5.48 1.49
N VAL A 28 -2.08 4.23 1.12
CA VAL A 28 -1.25 3.85 -0.04
C VAL A 28 -1.83 4.38 -1.35
N ALA A 29 -3.13 4.16 -1.60
CA ALA A 29 -3.78 4.66 -2.81
C ALA A 29 -3.82 6.19 -2.85
N GLY A 30 -4.02 6.84 -1.69
CA GLY A 30 -4.02 8.29 -1.54
C GLY A 30 -2.64 8.90 -1.78
N THR A 31 -1.58 8.32 -1.21
CA THR A 31 -0.19 8.76 -1.43
C THR A 31 0.18 8.68 -2.89
N TRP A 32 -0.10 7.55 -3.54
CA TRP A 32 0.21 7.38 -4.96
C TRP A 32 -0.61 8.34 -5.84
N LEU A 33 -1.90 8.52 -5.56
CA LEU A 33 -2.73 9.50 -6.26
C LEU A 33 -2.21 10.93 -6.09
N ALA A 34 -1.85 11.32 -4.88
CA ALA A 34 -1.32 12.64 -4.59
C ALA A 34 0.02 12.89 -5.32
N TYR A 35 0.88 11.87 -5.40
CA TYR A 35 2.11 11.91 -6.20
C TYR A 35 1.81 12.15 -7.68
N LEU A 36 0.90 11.38 -8.29
CA LEU A 36 0.52 11.55 -9.70
C LEU A 36 -0.12 12.91 -9.98
N ILE A 37 -0.93 13.44 -9.07
CA ILE A 37 -1.51 14.77 -9.25
C ILE A 37 -0.44 15.85 -9.12
N ARG A 38 0.47 15.72 -8.15
CA ARG A 38 1.57 16.67 -7.94
C ARG A 38 2.52 16.74 -9.13
N GLU A 39 2.84 15.57 -9.69
CA GLU A 39 3.74 15.43 -10.84
C GLU A 39 3.04 15.57 -12.18
N TRP A 40 1.75 15.93 -12.21
CA TRP A 40 1.04 16.19 -13.44
C TRP A 40 1.82 17.15 -14.38
N PRO A 41 2.37 18.29 -13.94
CA PRO A 41 3.11 19.19 -14.83
C PRO A 41 4.40 18.58 -15.39
N ASN A 42 5.05 17.68 -14.63
CA ASN A 42 6.37 17.13 -14.93
C ASN A 42 6.31 15.71 -15.53
N ARG A 43 5.11 15.14 -15.68
CA ARG A 43 4.91 13.72 -16.01
C ARG A 43 5.63 13.26 -17.28
N HIS A 44 5.68 14.10 -18.31
CA HIS A 44 6.37 13.77 -19.57
C HIS A 44 7.89 13.72 -19.41
N GLU A 45 8.45 14.61 -18.58
CA GLU A 45 9.89 14.61 -18.31
C GLU A 45 10.27 13.39 -17.45
N LEU A 46 9.46 13.08 -16.43
CA LEU A 46 9.74 11.98 -15.51
C LEU A 46 9.51 10.60 -16.15
N PHE A 47 8.44 10.44 -16.93
CA PHE A 47 7.95 9.13 -17.37
C PHE A 47 7.64 9.04 -18.87
N GLY A 48 7.63 10.16 -19.59
CA GLY A 48 7.32 10.22 -21.01
C GLY A 48 8.41 9.60 -21.88
N PRO A 49 8.12 9.31 -23.16
CA PRO A 49 9.06 8.72 -24.10
C PRO A 49 10.32 9.59 -24.29
N ASP A 50 10.13 10.91 -24.33
CA ASP A 50 11.17 11.92 -24.56
C ASP A 50 11.89 12.39 -23.28
N GLY A 51 11.61 11.75 -22.13
CA GLY A 51 12.26 12.07 -20.86
C GLY A 51 13.77 11.72 -20.86
N PRO A 52 14.57 12.27 -19.94
CA PRO A 52 16.01 12.01 -19.88
C PRO A 52 16.37 10.53 -19.77
N PHE A 53 15.51 9.75 -19.12
CA PHE A 53 15.57 8.29 -19.15
C PHE A 53 14.77 7.77 -20.34
N SER A 54 15.43 7.69 -21.50
CA SER A 54 14.78 7.39 -22.79
C SER A 54 13.99 6.07 -22.77
N TRP A 55 13.02 5.97 -23.66
CA TRP A 55 12.18 4.78 -23.78
C TRP A 55 12.99 3.51 -24.10
N GLU A 56 14.03 3.60 -24.93
CA GLU A 56 14.91 2.47 -25.25
C GLU A 56 15.74 2.03 -24.04
N LEU A 57 16.24 2.99 -23.26
CA LEU A 57 17.00 2.69 -22.06
C LEU A 57 16.12 1.99 -21.01
N ALA A 58 14.88 2.45 -20.86
CA ALA A 58 13.91 1.82 -19.99
C ALA A 58 13.53 0.39 -20.44
N GLN A 59 13.37 0.16 -21.74
CA GLN A 59 13.19 -1.21 -22.26
C GLN A 59 14.39 -2.11 -21.98
N ARG A 60 15.62 -1.62 -22.18
CA ARG A 60 16.84 -2.40 -21.86
C ARG A 60 16.91 -2.72 -20.37
N ALA A 61 16.57 -1.78 -19.51
CA ALA A 61 16.56 -1.96 -18.06
C ALA A 61 15.51 -3.00 -17.63
N THR A 62 14.28 -2.91 -18.15
CA THR A 62 13.19 -3.84 -17.85
C THR A 62 13.40 -5.23 -18.44
N ALA A 63 13.97 -5.34 -19.64
CA ALA A 63 14.33 -6.63 -20.23
C ALA A 63 15.38 -7.40 -19.41
N ARG A 64 16.31 -6.69 -18.75
CA ARG A 64 17.32 -7.30 -17.87
C ARG A 64 16.74 -7.77 -16.53
N SER A 65 15.80 -7.01 -15.97
CA SER A 65 15.23 -7.30 -14.64
C SER A 65 13.97 -8.18 -14.70
N GLY A 66 13.32 -8.30 -15.87
CA GLY A 66 12.00 -8.91 -16.01
C GLY A 66 10.86 -8.04 -15.47
N ALA A 67 11.13 -6.76 -15.20
CA ALA A 67 10.16 -5.83 -14.64
C ALA A 67 9.02 -5.53 -15.63
N PHE A 68 7.81 -5.37 -15.10
CA PHE A 68 6.60 -5.12 -15.88
C PHE A 68 6.30 -3.63 -15.99
N SER A 69 6.03 -3.15 -17.20
CA SER A 69 5.47 -1.82 -17.42
C SER A 69 4.64 -1.75 -18.70
N VAL A 70 3.38 -1.33 -18.55
CA VAL A 70 2.46 -1.06 -19.69
C VAL A 70 2.92 0.14 -20.50
N LEU A 71 3.61 1.10 -19.86
CA LEU A 71 4.15 2.30 -20.53
C LEU A 71 5.21 1.97 -21.58
N LEU A 72 5.79 0.77 -21.55
CA LEU A 72 6.81 0.35 -22.51
C LEU A 72 6.24 -0.40 -23.71
N TRP A 73 4.92 -0.53 -23.84
CA TRP A 73 4.28 -1.19 -24.98
C TRP A 73 4.20 -0.30 -26.22
N SER A 74 4.24 1.02 -26.03
CA SER A 74 4.32 2.02 -27.10
C SER A 74 5.03 3.27 -26.58
N ASP A 75 5.78 3.92 -27.44
CA ASP A 75 6.42 5.22 -27.25
C ASP A 75 5.49 6.41 -27.60
N GLY A 76 4.24 6.15 -28.01
CA GLY A 76 3.32 7.21 -28.41
C GLY A 76 2.83 8.07 -27.23
N ALA A 77 2.77 9.39 -27.43
CA ALA A 77 2.28 10.33 -26.41
C ALA A 77 0.83 10.03 -25.95
N VAL A 78 -0.04 9.60 -26.87
CA VAL A 78 -1.43 9.22 -26.54
C VAL A 78 -1.47 7.99 -25.63
N TRP A 79 -0.59 7.01 -25.87
CA TRP A 79 -0.49 5.82 -25.04
C TRP A 79 0.00 6.17 -23.63
N PHE A 80 1.02 7.01 -23.55
CA PHE A 80 1.53 7.55 -22.29
C PHE A 80 0.41 8.21 -21.47
N GLU A 81 -0.34 9.13 -22.07
CA GLU A 81 -1.45 9.83 -21.39
C GLU A 81 -2.54 8.87 -20.93
N ALA A 82 -2.91 7.91 -21.77
CA ALA A 82 -3.90 6.89 -21.40
C ALA A 82 -3.44 6.06 -20.19
N CYS A 83 -2.18 5.64 -20.16
CA CYS A 83 -1.61 4.90 -19.03
C CYS A 83 -1.52 5.74 -17.75
N TYR A 84 -1.17 7.02 -17.87
CA TYR A 84 -1.09 7.95 -16.75
C TYR A 84 -2.46 8.20 -16.13
N LEU A 85 -3.46 8.52 -16.96
CA LEU A 85 -4.85 8.69 -16.55
C LEU A 85 -5.45 7.39 -15.98
N PHE A 86 -5.08 6.24 -16.55
CA PHE A 86 -5.45 4.94 -16.00
C PHE A 86 -4.91 4.75 -14.58
N ALA A 87 -3.64 5.09 -14.33
CA ALA A 87 -3.05 4.97 -12.99
C ALA A 87 -3.76 5.88 -11.97
N ILE A 88 -4.14 7.10 -12.37
CA ILE A 88 -4.98 8.01 -11.56
C ILE A 88 -6.34 7.37 -11.27
N ALA A 89 -7.04 6.89 -12.30
CA ALA A 89 -8.36 6.30 -12.17
C ALA A 89 -8.35 5.04 -11.29
N ALA A 90 -7.33 4.18 -11.44
CA ALA A 90 -7.12 3.00 -10.62
C ALA A 90 -6.87 3.37 -9.15
N SER A 91 -6.09 4.43 -8.90
CA SER A 91 -5.83 4.95 -7.55
C SER A 91 -7.09 5.49 -6.90
N VAL A 92 -7.91 6.27 -7.62
CA VAL A 92 -9.22 6.75 -7.15
C VAL A 92 -10.16 5.58 -6.85
N ALA A 93 -10.24 4.59 -7.76
CA ALA A 93 -11.08 3.41 -7.58
C ALA A 93 -10.69 2.64 -6.31
N LEU A 94 -9.40 2.41 -6.08
CA LEU A 94 -8.92 1.71 -4.89
C LEU A 94 -9.10 2.55 -3.61
N LEU A 95 -8.81 3.85 -3.66
CA LEU A 95 -8.97 4.79 -2.56
C LEU A 95 -10.42 4.77 -2.03
N LEU A 96 -11.38 4.88 -2.94
CA LEU A 96 -12.82 4.82 -2.63
C LEU A 96 -13.29 3.40 -2.24
N GLY A 97 -12.49 2.37 -2.50
CA GLY A 97 -12.87 0.97 -2.33
C GLY A 97 -14.04 0.58 -3.24
N TRP A 98 -13.97 1.01 -4.51
CA TRP A 98 -14.88 0.62 -5.58
C TRP A 98 -14.35 -0.63 -6.27
N ARG A 99 -15.09 -1.74 -6.22
CA ARG A 99 -14.67 -3.03 -6.80
C ARG A 99 -13.26 -3.41 -6.34
N THR A 100 -13.01 -3.30 -5.04
CA THR A 100 -11.71 -3.28 -4.37
C THR A 100 -10.76 -4.39 -4.85
N ARG A 101 -11.25 -5.60 -5.11
CA ARG A 101 -10.42 -6.71 -5.62
C ARG A 101 -9.85 -6.41 -7.01
N THR A 102 -10.70 -5.98 -7.94
CA THR A 102 -10.28 -5.62 -9.29
C THR A 102 -9.47 -4.32 -9.26
N ALA A 103 -9.93 -3.32 -8.50
CA ALA A 103 -9.22 -2.05 -8.35
C ALA A 103 -7.80 -2.21 -7.78
N ALA A 104 -7.58 -3.15 -6.84
CA ALA A 104 -6.24 -3.43 -6.31
C ALA A 104 -5.29 -3.94 -7.40
N ILE A 105 -5.76 -4.80 -8.31
CA ILE A 105 -4.95 -5.30 -9.44
C ILE A 105 -4.67 -4.18 -10.45
N LEU A 106 -5.68 -3.36 -10.78
CA LEU A 106 -5.49 -2.22 -11.68
C LEU A 106 -4.54 -1.18 -11.08
N PHE A 107 -4.63 -0.95 -9.77
CA PHE A 107 -3.72 -0.09 -9.03
C PHE A 107 -2.29 -0.64 -9.08
N LEU A 108 -2.11 -1.94 -8.85
CA LEU A 108 -0.82 -2.61 -9.00
C LEU A 108 -0.24 -2.39 -10.41
N ILE A 109 -1.03 -2.61 -11.47
CA ILE A 109 -0.60 -2.37 -12.85
C ILE A 109 -0.13 -0.92 -13.04
N GLY A 110 -0.88 0.06 -12.52
CA GLY A 110 -0.52 1.47 -12.57
C GLY A 110 0.81 1.77 -11.85
N VAL A 111 0.96 1.31 -10.61
CA VAL A 111 2.18 1.48 -9.80
C VAL A 111 3.39 0.86 -10.50
N LEU A 112 3.29 -0.42 -10.90
CA LEU A 112 4.38 -1.11 -11.60
C LEU A 112 4.77 -0.39 -12.88
N SER A 113 3.78 0.08 -13.64
CA SER A 113 4.05 0.70 -14.94
C SER A 113 4.88 1.98 -14.82
N LEU A 114 4.50 2.88 -13.91
CA LEU A 114 5.20 4.14 -13.72
C LEU A 114 6.55 3.95 -13.01
N GLN A 115 6.59 3.18 -11.92
CA GLN A 115 7.85 2.98 -11.17
C GLN A 115 8.91 2.23 -11.97
N ASN A 116 8.51 1.25 -12.80
CA ASN A 116 9.46 0.52 -13.65
C ASN A 116 9.78 1.26 -14.95
N ARG A 117 8.98 2.27 -15.35
CA ARG A 117 9.29 3.13 -16.51
C ARG A 117 10.52 3.98 -16.25
N ASN A 118 10.70 4.48 -15.04
CA ASN A 118 11.89 5.23 -14.65
C ASN A 118 12.27 4.88 -13.20
N SER A 119 13.21 3.94 -13.04
CA SER A 119 13.66 3.52 -11.72
C SER A 119 14.59 4.51 -11.03
N LEU A 120 15.12 5.50 -11.76
CA LEU A 120 16.09 6.47 -11.22
C LEU A 120 15.44 7.53 -10.33
N VAL A 121 14.14 7.78 -10.51
CA VAL A 121 13.37 8.75 -9.71
C VAL A 121 12.77 8.12 -8.44
N ASN A 122 12.88 6.80 -8.30
CA ASN A 122 12.31 6.07 -7.16
C ASN A 122 13.21 6.22 -5.92
N ASN A 123 12.57 6.23 -4.75
CA ASN A 123 13.24 6.17 -3.46
C ASN A 123 12.72 4.99 -2.60
N GLY A 124 13.13 4.92 -1.34
CA GLY A 124 12.72 3.84 -0.43
C GLY A 124 11.20 3.72 -0.22
N GLY A 125 10.47 4.83 -0.30
CA GLY A 125 9.01 4.88 -0.14
C GLY A 125 8.29 4.30 -1.34
N ASP A 126 8.82 4.51 -2.55
CA ASP A 126 8.31 3.90 -3.77
C ASP A 126 8.43 2.38 -3.73
N ASN A 127 9.53 1.84 -3.19
CA ASN A 127 9.69 0.40 -2.97
C ASN A 127 8.64 -0.16 -2.00
N ILE A 128 8.26 0.60 -0.97
CA ILE A 128 7.18 0.20 -0.05
C ILE A 128 5.84 0.20 -0.78
N LEU A 129 5.54 1.24 -1.55
CA LEU A 129 4.30 1.31 -2.35
C LEU A 129 4.23 0.15 -3.34
N HIS A 130 5.34 -0.22 -3.98
CA HIS A 130 5.44 -1.36 -4.88
C HIS A 130 5.04 -2.67 -4.19
N LEU A 131 5.67 -2.98 -3.05
CA LEU A 131 5.41 -4.20 -2.31
C LEU A 131 3.98 -4.24 -1.76
N VAL A 132 3.51 -3.14 -1.19
CA VAL A 132 2.17 -3.08 -0.59
C VAL A 132 1.08 -3.07 -1.66
N ALA A 133 1.32 -2.51 -2.85
CA ALA A 133 0.40 -2.67 -3.98
C ALA A 133 0.18 -4.16 -4.32
N ILE A 134 1.23 -4.97 -4.31
CA ILE A 134 1.14 -6.43 -4.50
C ILE A 134 0.34 -7.05 -3.35
N TYR A 135 0.72 -6.76 -2.10
CA TYR A 135 0.05 -7.36 -0.94
C TYR A 135 -1.44 -7.01 -0.86
N LEU A 136 -1.82 -5.78 -1.24
CA LEU A 136 -3.21 -5.33 -1.24
C LEU A 136 -4.10 -6.19 -2.14
N THR A 137 -3.58 -6.75 -3.25
CA THR A 137 -4.34 -7.67 -4.12
C THR A 137 -4.80 -8.94 -3.40
N PHE A 138 -4.08 -9.34 -2.35
CA PHE A 138 -4.39 -10.50 -1.52
C PHE A 138 -5.20 -10.16 -0.26
N THR A 139 -5.44 -8.87 0.01
CA THR A 139 -6.17 -8.42 1.20
C THR A 139 -7.66 -8.18 0.93
N ARG A 140 -8.50 -8.41 1.95
CA ARG A 140 -9.90 -8.01 2.01
C ARG A 140 -10.07 -6.56 2.50
N CYS A 141 -9.26 -5.62 1.99
CA CYS A 141 -9.23 -4.21 2.41
C CYS A 141 -10.48 -3.38 2.02
N GLY A 142 -11.51 -4.01 1.45
CA GLY A 142 -12.79 -3.41 1.08
C GLY A 142 -13.92 -3.66 2.09
N GLN A 143 -13.66 -4.28 3.24
CA GLN A 143 -14.72 -4.65 4.21
C GLN A 143 -15.31 -3.46 4.98
N VAL A 144 -14.51 -2.43 5.22
CA VAL A 144 -14.92 -1.18 5.88
C VAL A 144 -14.40 0.01 5.09
N TRP A 145 -15.03 1.17 5.30
CA TRP A 145 -14.67 2.45 4.64
C TRP A 145 -14.52 2.34 3.11
N SER A 146 -15.42 1.61 2.46
CA SER A 146 -15.40 1.38 1.02
C SER A 146 -16.80 1.56 0.41
N LEU A 147 -16.84 1.88 -0.89
CA LEU A 147 -18.09 1.85 -1.64
C LEU A 147 -18.65 0.41 -1.74
N ASP A 148 -17.79 -0.60 -1.79
CA ASP A 148 -18.20 -2.01 -1.79
C ASP A 148 -18.94 -2.42 -0.51
N ALA A 149 -18.50 -1.95 0.66
CA ALA A 149 -19.17 -2.22 1.93
C ALA A 149 -20.55 -1.55 2.01
N ARG A 150 -20.75 -0.46 1.27
CA ARG A 150 -22.05 0.24 1.17
C ARG A 150 -22.99 -0.44 0.18
N ARG A 151 -22.47 -1.00 -0.90
CA ARG A 151 -23.25 -1.49 -2.06
C ARG A 151 -24.09 -2.76 -1.86
N GLY A 152 -24.05 -3.41 -0.70
CA GLY A 152 -24.78 -4.67 -0.52
C GLY A 152 -24.37 -5.74 -1.54
N ARG A 153 -25.16 -6.81 -1.70
CA ARG A 153 -24.78 -7.99 -2.50
C ARG A 153 -25.01 -7.83 -4.02
N ASP A 154 -25.42 -6.66 -4.50
CA ASP A 154 -25.84 -6.48 -5.90
C ASP A 154 -24.65 -6.52 -6.88
N GLY A 155 -24.65 -7.58 -7.69
CA GLY A 155 -23.52 -8.01 -8.51
C GLY A 155 -23.54 -7.56 -9.97
N ALA A 156 -24.64 -6.99 -10.48
CA ALA A 156 -24.84 -6.82 -11.93
C ALA A 156 -23.79 -5.90 -12.60
N ALA A 157 -23.38 -4.82 -11.94
CA ALA A 157 -22.37 -3.89 -12.51
C ALA A 157 -20.92 -4.42 -12.46
N GLY A 158 -20.68 -5.68 -12.07
CA GLY A 158 -19.33 -6.28 -12.04
C GLY A 158 -18.92 -6.93 -13.36
N TYR A 159 -19.89 -7.39 -14.15
CA TYR A 159 -19.65 -8.09 -15.41
C TYR A 159 -18.95 -7.23 -16.47
N PRO A 160 -19.31 -5.94 -16.67
CA PRO A 160 -18.65 -5.12 -17.68
C PRO A 160 -17.16 -4.90 -17.40
N LEU A 161 -16.81 -4.65 -16.13
CA LEU A 161 -15.41 -4.45 -15.72
C LEU A 161 -14.59 -5.74 -15.88
N TRP A 162 -15.15 -6.89 -15.49
CA TRP A 162 -14.50 -8.19 -15.68
C TRP A 162 -14.29 -8.54 -17.16
N GLY A 163 -15.28 -8.26 -18.02
CA GLY A 163 -15.17 -8.42 -19.47
C GLY A 163 -14.12 -7.49 -20.09
N ALA A 164 -14.13 -6.21 -19.73
CA ALA A 164 -13.16 -5.23 -20.20
C ALA A 164 -11.71 -5.60 -19.82
N THR A 165 -11.49 -6.00 -18.56
CA THR A 165 -10.17 -6.47 -18.11
C THR A 165 -9.75 -7.76 -18.81
N GLY A 166 -10.68 -8.68 -19.09
CA GLY A 166 -10.40 -9.89 -19.88
C GLY A 166 -9.99 -9.57 -21.32
N ALA A 167 -10.70 -8.65 -21.97
CA ALA A 167 -10.37 -8.19 -23.32
C ALA A 167 -8.99 -7.51 -23.36
N GLY A 168 -8.67 -6.66 -22.38
CA GLY A 168 -7.36 -6.03 -22.25
C GLY A 168 -6.24 -7.06 -22.04
N LEU A 169 -6.45 -8.07 -21.20
CA LEU A 169 -5.47 -9.15 -20.99
C LEU A 169 -5.27 -10.00 -22.25
N LEU A 170 -6.35 -10.30 -22.97
CA LEU A 170 -6.29 -11.01 -24.25
C LEU A 170 -5.48 -10.22 -25.27
N ALA A 171 -5.79 -8.93 -25.43
CA ALA A 171 -5.04 -8.05 -26.34
C ALA A 171 -3.54 -8.03 -25.98
N ALA A 172 -3.19 -7.81 -24.71
CA ALA A 172 -1.80 -7.80 -24.25
C ALA A 172 -1.07 -9.15 -24.44
N THR A 173 -1.80 -10.26 -24.37
CA THR A 173 -1.25 -11.60 -24.63
C THR A 173 -1.00 -11.82 -26.12
N VAL A 174 -1.96 -11.45 -26.98
CA VAL A 174 -1.88 -11.64 -28.43
C VAL A 174 -0.81 -10.74 -29.06
N THR A 175 -0.61 -9.53 -28.54
CA THR A 175 0.44 -8.62 -29.01
C THR A 175 1.83 -8.95 -28.45
N GLY A 176 1.96 -9.99 -27.62
CA GLY A 176 3.26 -10.44 -27.11
C GLY A 176 3.89 -9.53 -26.05
N HIS A 177 3.13 -8.64 -25.43
CA HIS A 177 3.64 -7.70 -24.43
C HIS A 177 3.77 -8.29 -23.02
N LEU A 178 3.21 -9.48 -22.78
CA LEU A 178 3.30 -10.17 -21.49
C LEU A 178 4.34 -11.28 -21.54
N THR A 179 5.30 -11.24 -20.63
CA THR A 179 6.14 -12.40 -20.36
C THR A 179 5.31 -13.51 -19.71
N ALA A 180 5.79 -14.76 -19.79
CA ALA A 180 5.08 -15.91 -19.24
C ALA A 180 4.70 -15.73 -17.75
N GLY A 181 5.60 -15.17 -16.94
CA GLY A 181 5.35 -14.93 -15.51
C GLY A 181 4.18 -13.96 -15.26
N TRP A 182 4.19 -12.81 -15.95
CA TRP A 182 3.12 -11.81 -15.81
C TRP A 182 1.79 -12.28 -16.43
N ALA A 183 1.85 -13.02 -17.53
CA ALA A 183 0.67 -13.65 -18.12
C ALA A 183 -0.01 -14.61 -17.12
N VAL A 184 0.76 -15.50 -16.49
CA VAL A 184 0.24 -16.42 -15.46
C VAL A 184 -0.36 -15.66 -14.28
N ALA A 185 0.33 -14.62 -13.80
CA ALA A 185 -0.16 -13.82 -12.67
C ALA A 185 -1.50 -13.14 -12.97
N PHE A 186 -1.61 -12.44 -14.10
CA PHE A 186 -2.83 -11.69 -14.42
C PHE A 186 -3.98 -12.57 -14.88
N TRP A 187 -3.74 -13.59 -15.71
CA TRP A 187 -4.77 -14.56 -16.09
C TRP A 187 -5.25 -15.35 -14.87
N GLY A 188 -4.35 -15.75 -13.98
CA GLY A 188 -4.70 -16.40 -12.70
C GLY A 188 -5.61 -15.52 -11.84
N ALA A 189 -5.25 -14.23 -11.67
CA ALA A 189 -6.07 -13.29 -10.92
C ALA A 189 -7.45 -13.03 -11.55
N TRP A 190 -7.52 -13.01 -12.89
CA TRP A 190 -8.78 -12.86 -13.63
C TRP A 190 -9.68 -14.11 -13.51
N LEU A 191 -9.10 -15.31 -13.59
CA LEU A 191 -9.80 -16.59 -13.42
C LEU A 191 -10.31 -16.77 -11.99
N VAL A 192 -9.51 -16.42 -10.97
CA VAL A 192 -9.94 -16.46 -9.56
C VAL A 192 -11.15 -15.56 -9.34
N GLN A 193 -11.18 -14.38 -9.95
CA GLN A 193 -12.37 -13.53 -9.93
C GLN A 193 -13.55 -14.22 -10.60
N ALA A 194 -13.38 -14.82 -11.78
CA ALA A 194 -14.44 -15.56 -12.47
C ALA A 194 -15.02 -16.71 -11.63
N LEU A 195 -14.16 -17.52 -11.01
CA LEU A 195 -14.56 -18.61 -10.11
C LEU A 195 -15.34 -18.11 -8.89
N TRP A 196 -14.94 -16.96 -8.35
CA TRP A 196 -15.68 -16.31 -7.27
C TRP A 196 -17.08 -15.88 -7.70
N TRP A 197 -17.25 -15.41 -8.93
CA TRP A 197 -18.56 -15.06 -9.47
C TRP A 197 -19.43 -16.31 -9.70
N ALA A 198 -18.86 -17.36 -10.29
CA ALA A 198 -19.56 -18.61 -10.57
C ALA A 198 -20.08 -19.30 -9.29
N SER A 199 -19.28 -19.30 -8.23
CA SER A 199 -19.63 -19.92 -6.94
C SER A 199 -20.70 -19.17 -6.14
N ARG A 200 -21.09 -17.95 -6.54
CA ARG A 200 -22.14 -17.17 -5.82
C ARG A 200 -23.46 -17.93 -5.69
N ARG A 201 -23.76 -18.83 -6.62
CA ARG A 201 -25.00 -19.62 -6.66
C ARG A 201 -24.96 -20.90 -5.80
N ARG A 202 -23.78 -21.33 -5.35
CA ARG A 202 -23.57 -22.61 -4.64
C ARG A 202 -22.99 -22.38 -3.24
N GLN A 203 -23.84 -22.49 -2.21
CA GLN A 203 -23.47 -22.11 -0.83
C GLN A 203 -22.26 -22.87 -0.26
N ARG A 204 -22.16 -24.19 -0.49
CA ARG A 204 -21.06 -25.02 0.03
C ARG A 204 -19.69 -24.65 -0.58
N GLU A 205 -19.63 -24.49 -1.90
CA GLU A 205 -18.42 -24.07 -2.61
C GLU A 205 -17.98 -22.67 -2.16
N ARG A 206 -18.96 -21.78 -1.98
CA ARG A 206 -18.71 -20.43 -1.49
C ARG A 206 -18.09 -20.41 -0.09
N ALA A 207 -18.54 -21.28 0.82
CA ALA A 207 -17.96 -21.36 2.17
C ALA A 207 -16.47 -21.72 2.14
N VAL A 208 -16.08 -22.68 1.29
CA VAL A 208 -14.67 -23.07 1.11
C VAL A 208 -13.85 -21.92 0.52
N LEU A 209 -14.34 -21.26 -0.52
CA LEU A 209 -13.67 -20.11 -1.13
C LEU A 209 -13.56 -18.93 -0.16
N ASP A 210 -14.57 -18.72 0.69
CA ASP A 210 -14.55 -17.71 1.74
C ASP A 210 -13.46 -18.00 2.78
N ALA A 211 -13.35 -19.25 3.23
CA ALA A 211 -12.31 -19.69 4.14
C ALA A 211 -10.91 -19.51 3.55
N ILE A 212 -10.68 -19.95 2.30
CA ILE A 212 -9.41 -19.75 1.59
C ILE A 212 -9.08 -18.27 1.50
N ALA A 213 -10.02 -17.42 1.08
CA ALA A 213 -9.76 -16.00 0.94
C ALA A 213 -9.63 -15.26 2.29
N ASN A 214 -10.16 -15.78 3.39
CA ASN A 214 -9.83 -15.29 4.75
C ASN A 214 -8.40 -15.67 5.13
N LEU A 215 -7.98 -16.91 4.87
CA LEU A 215 -6.60 -17.38 5.11
C LEU A 215 -5.58 -16.58 4.29
N THR A 216 -5.82 -16.40 2.99
CA THR A 216 -4.96 -15.60 2.10
C THR A 216 -4.83 -14.17 2.59
N HIS A 217 -5.93 -13.55 3.02
CA HIS A 217 -5.90 -12.21 3.59
C HIS A 217 -5.12 -12.13 4.91
N ASN A 218 -5.35 -13.07 5.83
CA ASN A 218 -4.68 -13.09 7.12
C ASN A 218 -3.17 -13.34 6.94
N ALA A 219 -2.78 -14.19 5.98
CA ALA A 219 -1.39 -14.38 5.60
C ALA A 219 -0.79 -13.12 4.98
N ALA A 220 -1.48 -12.46 4.05
CA ALA A 220 -1.03 -11.20 3.45
C ALA A 220 -0.87 -10.08 4.50
N LEU A 221 -1.80 -9.99 5.46
CA LEU A 221 -1.68 -9.06 6.59
C LEU A 221 -0.44 -9.35 7.45
N LEU A 222 -0.17 -10.62 7.75
CA LEU A 222 1.02 -11.02 8.48
C LEU A 222 2.30 -10.66 7.70
N VAL A 223 2.32 -10.89 6.39
CA VAL A 223 3.45 -10.51 5.52
C VAL A 223 3.67 -9.01 5.54
N ILE A 224 2.61 -8.20 5.42
CA ILE A 224 2.72 -6.72 5.53
C ILE A 224 3.36 -6.35 6.87
N MET A 225 2.85 -6.88 7.99
CA MET A 225 3.38 -6.58 9.32
C MET A 225 4.85 -7.00 9.46
N ALA A 226 5.19 -8.22 9.02
CA ALA A 226 6.56 -8.72 9.06
C ALA A 226 7.51 -7.88 8.21
N GLN A 227 7.10 -7.51 6.99
CA GLN A 227 7.88 -6.68 6.08
C GLN A 227 8.20 -5.31 6.69
N ILE A 228 7.24 -4.68 7.36
CA ILE A 228 7.47 -3.38 8.02
C ILE A 228 8.40 -3.54 9.24
N CYS A 229 8.25 -4.61 10.02
CA CYS A 229 9.17 -4.91 11.11
C CYS A 229 10.60 -5.13 10.62
N LEU A 230 10.77 -5.87 9.52
CA LEU A 230 12.08 -6.06 8.89
C LEU A 230 12.63 -4.76 8.35
N LEU A 231 11.79 -3.92 7.73
CA LEU A 231 12.19 -2.60 7.24
C LEU A 231 12.80 -1.76 8.36
N TYR A 232 12.11 -1.64 9.50
CA TYR A 232 12.63 -0.87 10.64
C TYR A 232 13.87 -1.50 11.27
N LEU A 233 13.88 -2.82 11.43
CA LEU A 233 15.03 -3.52 11.99
C LEU A 233 16.28 -3.30 11.13
N THR A 234 16.16 -3.54 9.82
CA THR A 234 17.26 -3.34 8.87
C THR A 234 17.67 -1.88 8.80
N ALA A 235 16.72 -0.93 8.77
CA ALA A 235 17.02 0.49 8.78
C ALA A 235 17.79 0.92 10.05
N GLY A 236 17.44 0.37 11.22
CA GLY A 236 18.14 0.63 12.47
C GLY A 236 19.53 -0.03 12.50
N LEU A 237 19.64 -1.28 12.07
CA LEU A 237 20.92 -2.00 12.02
C LEU A 237 21.92 -1.36 11.05
N LEU A 238 21.47 -0.90 9.88
CA LEU A 238 22.34 -0.19 8.94
C LEU A 238 22.83 1.15 9.53
N LYS A 239 21.99 1.83 10.33
CA LYS A 239 22.42 3.05 11.04
C LYS A 239 23.50 2.74 12.08
N THR A 240 23.39 1.65 12.84
CA THR A 240 24.43 1.26 13.82
C THR A 240 25.82 1.03 13.20
N GLN A 241 25.89 0.77 11.89
CA GLN A 241 27.13 0.56 11.16
C GLN A 241 27.72 1.86 10.58
N GLY A 242 26.96 2.97 10.60
CA GLY A 242 27.41 4.25 10.05
C GLY A 242 28.12 5.11 11.09
N THR A 243 29.31 5.63 10.76
CA THR A 243 30.12 6.48 11.66
C THR A 243 29.36 7.70 12.17
N ARG A 244 28.64 8.41 11.29
CA ARG A 244 27.83 9.59 11.68
C ARG A 244 26.74 9.27 12.70
N TRP A 245 26.18 8.06 12.64
CA TRP A 245 25.17 7.60 13.60
C TRP A 245 25.82 7.22 14.92
N ALA A 246 26.97 6.53 14.88
CA ALA A 246 27.75 6.18 16.06
C ALA A 246 28.27 7.42 16.83
N ASP A 247 28.66 8.47 16.11
CA ASP A 247 29.14 9.71 16.72
C ASP A 247 27.98 10.67 17.09
N GLY A 248 26.73 10.29 16.82
CA GLY A 248 25.54 11.07 17.20
C GLY A 248 25.29 12.33 16.35
N THR A 249 25.90 12.43 15.17
CA THR A 249 25.87 13.62 14.30
C THR A 249 25.01 13.44 13.05
N ALA A 250 24.47 12.25 12.78
CA ALA A 250 23.78 11.95 11.53
C ALA A 250 22.62 12.90 11.20
N VAL A 251 21.80 13.25 12.20
CA VAL A 251 20.66 14.16 12.00
C VAL A 251 21.10 15.57 11.62
N TYR A 252 22.26 16.04 12.12
CA TYR A 252 22.81 17.35 11.72
C TYR A 252 23.07 17.39 10.21
N PHE A 253 23.70 16.35 9.68
CA PHE A 253 24.00 16.29 8.24
C PHE A 253 22.72 16.20 7.40
N SER A 254 21.70 15.46 7.86
CA SER A 254 20.42 15.41 7.16
C SER A 254 19.71 16.76 7.11
N LEU A 255 19.73 17.52 8.20
CA LEU A 255 19.11 18.85 8.29
C LEU A 255 19.83 19.94 7.50
N ARG A 256 21.07 19.70 7.08
CA ARG A 256 21.93 20.66 6.38
C ARG A 256 22.14 20.30 4.90
N ILE A 257 21.22 19.53 4.31
CA ILE A 257 21.16 19.32 2.86
C ILE A 257 20.24 20.40 2.27
N ASP A 258 20.85 21.42 1.68
CA ASP A 258 20.13 22.62 1.22
C ASP A 258 19.05 22.29 0.17
N ASP A 259 19.30 21.31 -0.70
CA ASP A 259 18.36 20.86 -1.75
C ASP A 259 17.04 20.29 -1.19
N PHE A 260 17.04 19.82 0.06
CA PHE A 260 15.89 19.16 0.70
C PHE A 260 15.27 20.00 1.82
N ALA A 261 15.80 21.19 2.10
CA ALA A 261 15.38 22.02 3.23
C ALA A 261 14.04 22.74 2.96
N VAL A 262 12.93 22.13 3.39
CA VAL A 262 11.57 22.71 3.24
C VAL A 262 11.32 23.85 4.23
N LEU A 263 11.83 23.71 5.45
CA LEU A 263 11.76 24.72 6.52
C LEU A 263 13.18 25.05 7.02
N PRO A 264 13.93 25.90 6.29
CA PRO A 264 15.34 26.18 6.59
C PRO A 264 15.54 26.72 8.01
N ALA A 265 14.72 27.68 8.45
CA ALA A 265 14.84 28.27 9.79
C ALA A 265 14.69 27.24 10.93
N VAL A 266 13.80 26.25 10.76
CA VAL A 266 13.61 25.19 11.76
C VAL A 266 14.79 24.22 11.74
N SER A 267 15.26 23.87 10.54
CA SER A 267 16.41 22.97 10.36
C SER A 267 17.69 23.60 10.94
N GLU A 268 17.89 24.89 10.71
CA GLU A 268 18.97 25.69 11.31
C GLU A 268 18.88 25.71 12.83
N LEU A 269 17.71 26.05 13.38
CA LEU A 269 17.49 26.06 14.82
C LEU A 269 17.82 24.71 15.45
N LEU A 270 17.31 23.60 14.91
CA LEU A 270 17.57 22.27 15.43
C LEU A 270 19.07 21.90 15.32
N SER A 271 19.68 22.18 14.17
CA SER A 271 21.09 21.86 13.91
C SER A 271 22.07 22.70 14.76
N ALA A 272 21.66 23.88 15.22
CA ALA A 272 22.46 24.74 16.10
C ALA A 272 22.60 24.16 17.53
N HIS A 273 21.76 23.19 17.92
CA HIS A 273 21.74 22.64 19.28
C HIS A 273 22.28 21.20 19.30
N ALA A 274 23.56 21.03 19.67
CA ALA A 274 24.23 19.73 19.66
C ALA A 274 23.49 18.63 20.47
N VAL A 275 22.91 18.97 21.62
CA VAL A 275 22.15 18.02 22.44
C VAL A 275 20.88 17.55 21.72
N VAL A 276 20.18 18.44 21.00
CA VAL A 276 18.99 18.08 20.23
C VAL A 276 19.35 17.13 19.11
N VAL A 277 20.40 17.44 18.35
CA VAL A 277 20.93 16.56 17.29
C VAL A 277 21.30 15.18 17.85
N LEU A 278 22.01 15.14 18.97
CA LEU A 278 22.42 13.91 19.64
C LEU A 278 21.20 13.05 20.00
N VAL A 279 20.23 13.67 20.68
CA VAL A 279 18.99 12.99 21.12
C VAL A 279 18.21 12.47 19.93
N LEU A 280 18.00 13.28 18.88
CA LEU A 280 17.26 12.84 17.68
C LEU A 280 17.98 11.69 16.97
N THR A 281 19.31 11.76 16.84
CA THR A 281 20.11 10.73 16.17
C THR A 281 19.97 9.38 16.88
N TYR A 282 20.15 9.35 18.19
CA TYR A 282 20.00 8.11 18.96
C TYR A 282 18.55 7.66 19.14
N ALA A 283 17.60 8.60 19.26
CA ALA A 283 16.19 8.27 19.36
C ALA A 283 15.69 7.57 18.10
N THR A 284 16.05 8.06 16.91
CA THR A 284 15.75 7.40 15.63
C THR A 284 16.25 5.95 15.62
N MET A 285 17.50 5.72 15.99
CA MET A 285 18.05 4.35 16.03
C MET A 285 17.33 3.47 17.05
N ALA A 286 17.14 3.96 18.27
CA ALA A 286 16.52 3.21 19.35
C ALA A 286 15.08 2.82 19.03
N VAL A 287 14.28 3.76 18.49
CA VAL A 287 12.89 3.52 18.12
C VAL A 287 12.80 2.47 17.00
N GLN A 288 13.61 2.60 15.95
CA GLN A 288 13.59 1.67 14.80
C GLN A 288 14.02 0.25 15.19
N LEU A 289 15.06 0.12 16.02
CA LEU A 289 15.52 -1.18 16.52
C LEU A 289 14.53 -1.81 17.51
N ALA A 290 13.92 -1.01 18.39
CA ALA A 290 13.03 -1.52 19.45
C ALA A 290 11.62 -1.87 18.94
N PHE A 291 11.15 -1.21 17.88
CA PHE A 291 9.76 -1.35 17.42
C PHE A 291 9.34 -2.80 17.13
N PRO A 292 10.11 -3.63 16.38
CA PRO A 292 9.76 -5.03 16.12
C PRO A 292 9.59 -5.87 17.39
N PHE A 293 10.40 -5.60 18.43
CA PHE A 293 10.34 -6.32 19.70
C PHE A 293 9.24 -5.80 20.62
N SER A 294 8.78 -4.56 20.41
CA SER A 294 7.72 -3.95 21.21
C SER A 294 6.34 -4.56 20.98
N LEU A 295 6.14 -5.33 19.89
CA LEU A 295 4.84 -5.89 19.50
C LEU A 295 4.17 -6.74 20.61
N VAL A 296 4.97 -7.34 21.50
CA VAL A 296 4.49 -8.13 22.64
C VAL A 296 3.79 -7.28 23.71
N ASN A 297 4.12 -5.98 23.80
CA ASN A 297 3.54 -5.05 24.75
C ASN A 297 2.84 -3.90 24.01
N ARG A 298 1.50 -3.98 23.96
CA ARG A 298 0.65 -3.00 23.28
C ARG A 298 0.90 -1.54 23.66
N ARG A 299 1.31 -1.26 24.91
CA ARG A 299 1.57 0.12 25.36
C ARG A 299 2.85 0.65 24.75
N VAL A 300 3.94 -0.12 24.89
CA VAL A 300 5.26 0.22 24.32
C VAL A 300 5.16 0.34 22.80
N LYS A 301 4.53 -0.65 22.14
CA LYS A 301 4.26 -0.61 20.70
C LYS A 301 3.54 0.66 20.26
N ASN A 302 2.49 1.08 20.96
CA ASN A 302 1.75 2.27 20.58
C ASN A 302 2.58 3.56 20.78
N VAL A 303 3.40 3.63 21.83
CA VAL A 303 4.30 4.77 22.04
C VAL A 303 5.33 4.84 20.91
N LEU A 304 6.00 3.72 20.61
CA LEU A 304 6.99 3.67 19.53
C LEU A 304 6.36 3.93 18.15
N LEU A 305 5.13 3.47 17.92
CA LEU A 305 4.38 3.79 16.70
C LEU A 305 4.15 5.31 16.55
N VAL A 306 3.82 6.02 17.64
CA VAL A 306 3.70 7.48 17.61
C VAL A 306 5.05 8.14 17.32
N CYS A 307 6.13 7.63 17.92
CA CYS A 307 7.48 8.12 17.63
C CYS A 307 7.87 7.91 16.16
N LEU A 308 7.57 6.74 15.58
CA LEU A 308 7.81 6.46 14.15
C LEU A 308 7.01 7.40 13.25
N ILE A 309 5.72 7.59 13.53
CA ILE A 309 4.90 8.54 12.77
C ILE A 309 5.46 9.96 12.89
N ALA A 310 5.90 10.39 14.08
CA ALA A 310 6.51 11.69 14.29
C ALA A 310 7.83 11.84 13.54
N GLU A 311 8.65 10.79 13.48
CA GLU A 311 9.88 10.76 12.69
C GLU A 311 9.58 10.98 11.20
N HIS A 312 8.60 10.26 10.64
CA HIS A 312 8.21 10.41 9.25
C HIS A 312 7.58 11.77 8.95
N LEU A 313 6.81 12.34 9.88
CA LEU A 313 6.33 13.72 9.74
C LEU A 313 7.49 14.73 9.76
N GLY A 314 8.51 14.52 10.60
CA GLY A 314 9.74 15.31 10.58
C GLY A 314 10.46 15.24 9.23
N ILE A 315 10.62 14.03 8.68
CA ILE A 315 11.20 13.82 7.34
C ILE A 315 10.39 14.55 6.27
N ALA A 316 9.06 14.49 6.32
CA ALA A 316 8.19 15.15 5.35
C ALA A 316 8.33 16.67 5.37
N LEU A 317 8.39 17.25 6.58
CA LEU A 317 8.34 18.70 6.81
C LEU A 317 9.71 19.37 6.78
N LEU A 318 10.79 18.63 7.04
CA LEU A 318 12.14 19.18 7.13
C LEU A 318 13.05 18.73 5.98
N LEU A 319 12.86 17.50 5.48
CA LEU A 319 13.76 16.87 4.51
C LEU A 319 13.16 16.70 3.11
N GLY A 320 12.07 17.39 2.78
CA GLY A 320 11.57 17.44 1.39
C GLY A 320 11.07 16.10 0.83
N LEU A 321 10.75 15.13 1.69
CA LEU A 321 10.35 13.78 1.28
C LEU A 321 8.90 13.43 1.70
N PRO A 322 7.89 14.22 1.28
CA PRO A 322 6.52 14.04 1.76
C PRO A 322 5.88 12.73 1.31
N PHE A 323 6.06 12.31 0.05
CA PHE A 323 5.44 11.08 -0.45
C PHE A 323 6.08 9.81 0.12
N PHE A 324 7.41 9.84 0.35
CA PHE A 324 8.10 8.82 1.12
C PHE A 324 7.45 8.66 2.50
N SER A 325 7.35 9.75 3.26
CA SER A 325 6.79 9.71 4.60
C SER A 325 5.33 9.30 4.64
N LEU A 326 4.52 9.79 3.70
CA LEU A 326 3.12 9.38 3.59
C LEU A 326 2.97 7.89 3.26
N ALA A 327 3.83 7.33 2.42
CA ALA A 327 3.84 5.90 2.13
C ALA A 327 4.19 5.09 3.39
N VAL A 328 5.22 5.49 4.15
CA VAL A 328 5.61 4.78 5.36
C VAL A 328 4.54 4.90 6.45
N ILE A 329 4.01 6.10 6.69
CA ILE A 329 2.92 6.32 7.64
C ILE A 329 1.70 5.46 7.26
N ALA A 330 1.34 5.41 5.98
CA ALA A 330 0.20 4.62 5.52
C ALA A 330 0.33 3.13 5.89
N VAL A 331 1.52 2.56 5.75
CA VAL A 331 1.74 1.14 6.06
C VAL A 331 1.85 0.90 7.56
N ASP A 332 2.41 1.85 8.32
CA ASP A 332 2.47 1.80 9.79
C ASP A 332 1.10 1.73 10.46
N LEU A 333 0.05 2.24 9.80
CA LEU A 333 -1.33 2.14 10.30
C LEU A 333 -1.80 0.69 10.45
N VAL A 334 -1.10 -0.30 9.89
CA VAL A 334 -1.34 -1.71 10.17
C VAL A 334 -1.18 -2.04 11.66
N PHE A 335 -0.34 -1.31 12.39
CA PHE A 335 -0.11 -1.48 13.82
C PHE A 335 -1.01 -0.60 14.68
N ALA A 336 -1.83 0.28 14.09
CA ALA A 336 -2.67 1.20 14.82
C ALA A 336 -3.76 0.47 15.63
N PRO A 337 -4.11 0.96 16.84
CA PRO A 337 -5.20 0.37 17.61
C PRO A 337 -6.55 0.50 16.88
N THR A 338 -7.30 -0.60 16.81
CA THR A 338 -8.63 -0.62 16.17
C THR A 338 -9.58 0.44 16.76
N SER A 339 -9.49 0.72 18.06
CA SER A 339 -10.30 1.74 18.73
C SER A 339 -10.00 3.15 18.21
N VAL A 340 -8.74 3.47 17.95
CA VAL A 340 -8.32 4.76 17.38
C VAL A 340 -8.81 4.90 15.95
N LEU A 341 -8.58 3.86 15.13
CA LEU A 341 -9.05 3.83 13.75
C LEU A 341 -10.58 3.99 13.67
N ARG A 342 -11.34 3.25 14.49
CA ARG A 342 -12.79 3.34 14.51
C ARG A 342 -13.29 4.74 14.88
N ARG A 343 -12.72 5.35 15.93
CA ARG A 343 -13.06 6.73 16.36
C ARG A 343 -12.76 7.76 15.28
N ALA A 344 -11.63 7.60 14.56
CA ALA A 344 -11.29 8.46 13.43
C ALA A 344 -12.35 8.35 12.33
N GLY A 345 -12.72 7.13 11.94
CA GLY A 345 -13.78 6.89 10.96
C GLY A 345 -15.15 7.43 11.39
N GLU A 346 -15.53 7.27 12.66
CA GLU A 346 -16.77 7.82 13.23
C GLU A 346 -16.78 9.36 13.18
N THR A 347 -15.64 9.99 13.45
CA THR A 347 -15.49 11.44 13.40
C THR A 347 -15.59 11.96 11.97
N VAL A 348 -14.87 11.34 11.03
CA VAL A 348 -14.94 11.71 9.61
C VAL A 348 -16.35 11.56 9.07
N ALA A 349 -17.05 10.47 9.39
CA ALA A 349 -18.42 10.25 8.93
C ALA A 349 -19.40 11.30 9.50
N ARG A 350 -19.24 11.69 10.77
CA ARG A 350 -20.03 12.78 11.37
C ARG A 350 -19.79 14.12 10.66
N VAL A 351 -18.53 14.49 10.46
CA VAL A 351 -18.16 15.75 9.78
C VAL A 351 -18.67 15.77 8.34
N ALA A 352 -18.51 14.66 7.62
CA ALA A 352 -18.95 14.54 6.23
C ALA A 352 -20.46 14.25 6.06
N ARG A 353 -21.24 14.21 7.17
CA ARG A 353 -22.68 13.85 7.19
C ARG A 353 -23.00 12.54 6.45
N LEU A 354 -22.08 11.58 6.48
CA LEU A 354 -22.23 10.29 5.85
C LEU A 354 -23.02 9.35 6.76
N PRO A 355 -23.94 8.52 6.23
CA PRO A 355 -24.67 7.56 7.05
C PRO A 355 -23.69 6.56 7.69
N LEU A 356 -23.60 6.61 9.02
CA LEU A 356 -22.86 5.65 9.84
C LEU A 356 -23.60 4.32 9.84
N ARG A 357 -23.19 3.36 8.99
CA ARG A 357 -23.52 1.95 9.24
C ARG A 357 -22.45 1.37 10.15
N SER A 358 -22.86 0.97 11.36
CA SER A 358 -22.04 0.16 12.26
C SER A 358 -21.66 -1.14 11.54
N GLY A 359 -20.41 -1.25 11.11
CA GLY A 359 -19.90 -2.44 10.44
C GLY A 359 -19.49 -3.51 11.44
N ILE A 360 -20.33 -4.53 11.61
CA ILE A 360 -20.13 -5.96 11.31
C ILE A 360 -21.53 -6.55 11.44
N ARG A 361 -22.15 -7.00 10.33
CA ARG A 361 -23.28 -7.94 10.47
C ARG A 361 -22.65 -9.24 10.97
N SER A 362 -22.86 -9.58 12.24
CA SER A 362 -22.87 -10.99 12.63
C SER A 362 -23.80 -11.69 11.66
N SER A 363 -23.37 -12.81 11.08
CA SER A 363 -24.28 -13.66 10.32
C SER A 363 -25.50 -13.95 11.21
N PRO A 364 -26.73 -13.60 10.79
CA PRO A 364 -27.89 -14.30 11.32
C PRO A 364 -27.77 -15.76 10.83
N ASP A 365 -28.13 -16.71 11.68
CA ASP A 365 -28.01 -18.17 11.50
C ASP A 365 -26.69 -18.80 11.98
N ALA A 366 -26.42 -18.67 13.28
CA ALA A 366 -26.12 -19.86 14.06
C ALA A 366 -27.42 -20.30 14.74
N GLY A 367 -28.23 -21.09 14.02
CA GLY A 367 -29.31 -21.83 14.66
C GLY A 367 -28.73 -22.76 15.74
N PRO A 368 -29.49 -23.06 16.81
CA PRO A 368 -29.01 -24.00 17.82
C PRO A 368 -28.72 -25.34 17.13
N VAL A 369 -27.47 -25.80 17.23
CA VAL A 369 -27.11 -27.17 16.85
C VAL A 369 -27.66 -28.09 17.93
N PRO A 370 -28.39 -29.16 17.57
CA PRO A 370 -28.93 -30.14 18.54
C PRO A 370 -27.85 -30.89 19.32
#